data_AF-A0A932LIJ3-F1
#
_entry.id   AF-A0A932LIJ3-F1
#
_cell.length_a   1.000
_cell.length_b   1.000
_cell.length_c   1.000
_cell.angle_alpha   90.00
_cell.angle_beta   90.00
_cell.angle_gamma   90.00
#
_symmetry.space_group_name_H-M   'P 1'
#
loop_
_entity.id
_entity.type
_entity.pdbx_description
1 polymer ?
#
loop_
_entity_poly.entity_id
_entity_poly.type
_entity_poly.pdbx_seq_one_letter_code
_entity_poly.pdbx_strand_id
1 'polypeptide(L)'
;MSNHFKEPAPNQETILAVFQEEKWPRQIDDPLPPRAGTDPKKRLHDAIHLLNQHQLHGAIRFHGDGTGRRVSWEPVTVIEATGPE
;
A
#
# COMPACT_ATOMS: atom_id res chain seq x y z
N MET A 1 -14.45 -6.38 -26.40
CA MET A 1 -14.46 -4.92 -26.16
C MET A 1 -13.98 -4.71 -24.74
N SER A 2 -12.69 -4.49 -24.54
CA SER A 2 -12.08 -4.43 -23.20
C SER A 2 -11.36 -3.10 -23.08
N ASN A 3 -12.00 -2.12 -22.46
CA ASN A 3 -11.39 -0.81 -22.24
C ASN A 3 -11.48 -0.42 -20.77
N HIS A 4 -10.77 -1.17 -19.93
CA HIS A 4 -10.39 -0.70 -18.61
C HIS A 4 -8.94 -0.25 -18.69
N PHE A 5 -8.71 0.94 -19.25
CA PHE A 5 -7.46 1.66 -19.00
C PHE A 5 -7.46 1.96 -17.50
N LYS A 6 -6.86 1.07 -16.70
CA LYS A 6 -6.45 1.39 -15.33
C LYS A 6 -5.60 2.65 -15.45
N GLU A 7 -6.09 3.76 -14.93
CA GLU A 7 -5.28 4.96 -14.80
C GLU A 7 -3.96 4.57 -14.14
N PRO A 8 -2.81 5.03 -14.67
CA PRO A 8 -1.53 4.74 -14.07
C PRO A 8 -1.57 5.23 -12.62
N ALA A 9 -1.19 4.34 -11.71
CA ALA A 9 -1.21 4.57 -10.27
C ALA A 9 0.26 4.65 -9.80
N PRO A 10 1.03 5.67 -10.23
CA PRO A 10 2.49 5.65 -10.17
C PRO A 10 3.02 5.53 -8.74
N ASN A 11 2.31 6.10 -7.77
CA ASN A 11 2.72 5.98 -6.36
C ASN A 11 2.52 4.55 -5.84
N GLN A 12 1.38 3.93 -6.17
CA GLN A 12 1.06 2.57 -5.76
C GLN A 12 2.02 1.58 -6.42
N GLU A 13 2.28 1.74 -7.72
CA GLU A 13 3.25 0.94 -8.48
C GLU A 13 4.65 1.09 -7.91
N THR A 14 5.09 2.32 -7.57
CA THR A 14 6.41 2.56 -6.96
C THR A 14 6.56 1.83 -5.62
N ILE A 15 5.55 1.91 -4.74
CA ILE A 15 5.58 1.21 -3.44
C ILE A 15 5.68 -0.31 -3.66
N LEU A 16 4.85 -0.87 -4.54
CA LEU A 16 4.85 -2.31 -4.82
C LEU A 16 6.16 -2.77 -5.48
N ALA A 17 6.71 -1.98 -6.39
CA ALA A 17 7.99 -2.26 -7.04
C ALA A 17 9.13 -2.33 -6.03
N VAL A 18 9.23 -1.37 -5.11
CA VAL A 18 10.29 -1.37 -4.09
C VAL A 18 10.13 -2.55 -3.12
N PHE A 19 8.91 -2.88 -2.68
CA PHE A 19 8.70 -4.11 -1.90
C PHE A 19 9.13 -5.35 -2.69
N GLN A 20 8.83 -5.43 -3.98
CA GLN A 20 9.21 -6.57 -4.82
C GLN A 20 10.74 -6.67 -4.99
N GLU A 21 11.42 -5.56 -5.25
CA GLU A 21 12.88 -5.48 -5.42
C GLU A 21 13.62 -5.88 -4.13
N GLU A 22 13.13 -5.41 -2.99
CA GLU A 22 13.68 -5.71 -1.65
C GLU A 22 13.24 -7.08 -1.10
N LYS A 23 12.46 -7.86 -1.87
CA LYS A 23 11.94 -9.19 -1.49
C LYS A 23 11.01 -9.17 -0.27
N TRP A 24 10.09 -8.21 -0.25
CA TRP A 24 9.01 -8.06 0.72
C TRP A 24 9.49 -7.98 2.19
N PRO A 25 10.41 -7.05 2.53
CA PRO A 25 10.77 -6.84 3.93
C PRO A 25 9.55 -6.36 4.71
N ARG A 26 9.60 -6.46 6.04
CA ARG A 26 8.51 -6.00 6.92
C ARG A 26 8.16 -4.52 6.73
N GLN A 27 9.17 -3.71 6.39
CA GLN A 27 9.03 -2.29 6.13
C GLN A 27 10.06 -1.83 5.09
N ILE A 28 9.72 -0.76 4.38
CA ILE A 28 10.63 0.02 3.52
C ILE A 28 10.57 1.50 3.92
N ASP A 29 11.61 2.26 3.58
CA ASP A 29 11.52 3.72 3.61
C ASP A 29 10.60 4.22 2.49
N ASP A 30 10.05 5.43 2.64
CA ASP A 30 9.11 6.06 1.70
C ASP A 30 9.77 6.18 0.31
N PRO A 31 9.31 5.38 -0.68
CA PRO A 31 9.96 5.34 -1.99
C PRO A 31 9.42 6.43 -2.92
N LEU A 32 8.38 7.16 -2.50
CA LEU A 32 7.68 8.07 -3.38
C LEU A 32 8.48 9.37 -3.54
N PRO A 33 8.58 9.94 -4.76
CA PRO A 33 9.33 11.18 -4.99
C PRO A 33 8.66 12.39 -4.31
N PRO A 34 9.42 13.31 -3.69
CA PRO A 34 8.86 14.48 -3.05
C PRO A 34 8.07 15.33 -4.06
N ARG A 35 6.93 15.88 -3.63
CA ARG A 35 6.07 16.74 -4.46
C ARG A 35 5.97 18.13 -3.83
N ALA A 36 6.35 19.15 -4.58
CA ALA A 36 6.29 20.54 -4.12
C ALA A 36 4.88 20.90 -3.64
N GLY A 37 4.79 21.56 -2.48
CA GLY A 37 3.53 21.99 -1.88
C GLY A 37 2.66 20.86 -1.29
N THR A 38 3.14 19.62 -1.26
CA THR A 38 2.44 18.50 -0.61
C THR A 38 3.22 18.01 0.59
N ASP A 39 2.55 17.93 1.75
CA ASP A 39 3.12 17.30 2.94
C ASP A 39 3.45 15.82 2.65
N PRO A 40 4.71 15.37 2.83
CA PRO A 40 5.12 13.99 2.59
C PRO A 40 4.25 12.97 3.32
N LYS A 41 3.84 13.29 4.56
CA LYS A 41 2.97 12.41 5.36
C LYS A 41 1.60 12.24 4.73
N LYS A 42 0.95 13.33 4.32
CA LYS A 42 -0.35 13.29 3.64
C LYS A 42 -0.27 12.50 2.33
N ARG A 43 0.74 12.80 1.50
CA ARG A 43 0.97 12.11 0.22
C ARG A 43 1.15 10.60 0.39
N LEU A 44 1.98 10.18 1.34
CA LEU A 44 2.21 8.76 1.60
C LEU A 44 0.95 8.09 2.15
N HIS A 45 0.26 8.75 3.07
CA HIS A 45 -1.03 8.28 3.60
C HIS A 45 -2.04 8.04 2.47
N ASP A 46 -2.18 8.99 1.54
CA ASP A 46 -3.14 8.88 0.44
C ASP A 46 -2.77 7.72 -0.52
N ALA A 47 -1.48 7.51 -0.79
CA ALA A 47 -1.02 6.38 -1.59
C ALA A 47 -1.31 5.03 -0.91
N ILE A 48 -1.07 4.92 0.40
CA ILE A 48 -1.37 3.72 1.20
C ILE A 48 -2.88 3.46 1.25
N HIS A 49 -3.69 4.52 1.41
CA HIS A 49 -5.13 4.42 1.41
C HIS A 49 -5.65 3.82 0.10
N LEU A 50 -5.19 4.35 -1.03
CA LEU A 50 -5.55 3.84 -2.36
C LEU A 50 -5.03 2.42 -2.59
N LEU A 51 -3.81 2.10 -2.15
CA LEU A 51 -3.28 0.72 -2.21
C LEU A 51 -4.23 -0.25 -1.52
N ASN A 52 -4.65 0.05 -0.29
CA ASN A 52 -5.54 -0.83 0.47
C ASN A 52 -6.95 -0.91 -0.13
N GLN A 53 -7.49 0.21 -0.61
CA GLN A 53 -8.84 0.28 -1.18
C GLN A 53 -8.99 -0.51 -2.48
N HIS A 54 -7.94 -0.57 -3.31
CA HIS A 54 -7.99 -1.18 -4.65
C HIS A 54 -7.41 -2.61 -4.70
N GLN A 55 -7.15 -3.25 -3.56
CA GLN A 55 -6.78 -4.67 -3.55
C GLN A 55 -7.96 -5.56 -3.90
N LEU A 56 -7.76 -6.47 -4.85
CA LEU A 56 -8.78 -7.44 -5.27
C LEU A 56 -9.07 -8.48 -4.18
N HIS A 57 -8.01 -8.96 -3.50
CA HIS A 57 -8.13 -10.02 -2.50
C HIS A 57 -8.02 -9.53 -1.05
N GLY A 58 -7.54 -8.30 -0.84
CA GLY A 58 -7.34 -7.74 0.51
C GLY A 58 -6.44 -8.59 1.41
N ALA A 59 -5.52 -9.37 0.84
CA ALA A 59 -4.71 -10.36 1.58
C ALA A 59 -3.65 -9.72 2.48
N ILE A 60 -3.24 -8.49 2.14
CA ILE A 60 -2.25 -7.73 2.90
C ILE A 60 -2.78 -6.33 3.17
N ARG A 61 -2.40 -5.73 4.29
CA ARG A 61 -2.73 -4.35 4.61
C ARG A 61 -1.45 -3.54 4.72
N PHE A 62 -1.38 -2.44 3.99
CA PHE A 62 -0.28 -1.48 4.08
C PHE A 62 -0.58 -0.42 5.15
N HIS A 63 0.45 0.03 5.85
CA HIS A 63 0.34 1.11 6.83
C HIS A 63 1.62 1.94 6.90
N GLY A 64 1.48 3.21 7.26
CA GLY A 64 2.60 4.10 7.51
C GLY A 64 3.04 4.05 8.97
N ASP A 65 4.23 4.55 9.26
CA ASP A 65 4.77 4.72 10.62
C ASP A 65 4.24 5.96 11.36
N GLY A 66 3.35 6.73 10.72
CA GLY A 66 2.83 7.99 11.25
C GLY A 66 3.72 9.21 11.02
N THR A 67 4.96 9.02 10.53
CA THR A 67 5.89 10.11 10.20
C THR A 67 5.91 10.44 8.71
N GLY A 68 5.40 9.54 7.86
CA GLY A 68 5.44 9.72 6.41
C GLY A 68 6.79 9.32 5.81
N ARG A 69 7.59 8.51 6.51
CA ARG A 69 8.92 8.09 6.08
C ARG A 69 9.05 6.61 5.80
N ARG A 70 8.07 5.81 6.23
CA ARG A 70 8.11 4.36 6.09
C ARG A 70 6.76 3.79 5.74
N VAL A 71 6.81 2.70 5.00
CA VAL A 71 5.66 1.85 4.66
C VAL A 71 5.92 0.46 5.20
N SER A 72 4.93 -0.12 5.84
CA SER A 72 4.93 -1.48 6.37
C SER A 72 3.73 -2.25 5.82
N TRP A 73 3.79 -3.57 5.87
CA TRP A 73 2.66 -4.43 5.52
C TRP A 73 2.46 -5.52 6.55
N GLU A 74 1.23 -5.99 6.66
CA GLU A 74 0.84 -7.14 7.47
C GLU A 74 -0.18 -8.01 6.72
N PRO A 75 -0.16 -9.34 6.91
CA PRO A 75 -1.22 -10.19 6.39
C PRO A 75 -2.55 -9.88 7.09
N VAL A 76 -3.64 -9.85 6.33
CA VAL A 76 -4.98 -9.76 6.92
C VAL A 76 -5.35 -11.15 7.43
N THR A 77 -5.28 -11.37 8.74
CA THR A 77 -5.77 -12.59 9.35
C THR A 77 -7.29 -12.58 9.32
N VAL A 78 -7.89 -13.35 8.41
CA VAL A 78 -9.30 -13.72 8.55
C VAL A 78 -9.37 -14.67 9.73
N ILE A 79 -9.79 -14.17 10.89
CA ILE A 79 -10.15 -15.04 12.00
C ILE A 79 -11.46 -15.68 11.56
N GLU A 80 -11.41 -16.89 11.03
CA GLU A 80 -12.63 -17.68 10.84
C GLU A 80 -13.24 -17.85 12.23
N ALA A 81 -14.38 -17.20 12.46
CA ALA A 81 -15.17 -17.46 13.64
C ALA A 81 -15.58 -18.93 13.56
N THR A 82 -14.96 -19.77 14.38
CA THR A 82 -15.47 -21.09 14.73
C THR A 82 -16.91 -20.91 15.20
N GLY A 83 -17.86 -21.24 14.33
CA GLY A 83 -19.28 -21.33 14.70
C GLY A 83 -19.48 -22.48 15.68
N PRO A 84 -20.42 -22.37 16.64
CA PRO A 84 -20.76 -23.50 17.50
C PRO A 84 -21.53 -24.57 16.70
N GLU A 85 -21.20 -25.83 16.96
CA GLU A 85 -21.95 -27.03 16.54
C GLU A 85 -23.41 -27.02 17.01
#